data_AF-A0A929ZEM4-F1
#
_entry.id   AF-A0A929ZEM4-F1
#
_cell.length_a   1.000
_cell.length_b   1.000
_cell.length_c   1.000
_cell.angle_alpha   90.00
_cell.angle_beta   90.00
_cell.angle_gamma   90.00
#
_symmetry.space_group_name_H-M   'P 1'
#
loop_
_entity.id
_entity.type
_entity.pdbx_description
1 polymer ?
#
loop_
_entity_poly.entity_id
_entity_poly.type
_entity_poly.pdbx_seq_one_letter_code
_entity_poly.pdbx_strand_id
1 'polypeptide(L)'
;FRHMKNLLGDREISWLQDVAAVAGFKSSSDPLEWLTEQERSEVAQWLARREAVEVVGRTRFRLDGRDVDFAPGLEEPEHCYPVS
;
A
#
# COMPACT_ATOMS: atom_id res chain seq x y z
N PHE A 1 6.33 -2.82 3.19
CA PHE A 1 7.73 -2.68 3.63
C PHE A 1 7.75 -2.24 5.08
N ARG A 2 8.87 -2.48 5.75
CA ARG A 2 9.04 -2.73 7.19
C ARG A 2 7.97 -3.61 7.83
N HIS A 3 8.41 -4.79 8.25
CA HIS A 3 7.65 -5.63 9.18
C HIS A 3 8.02 -5.35 10.64
N MET A 4 9.19 -4.75 10.86
CA MET A 4 9.64 -4.39 12.20
C MET A 4 8.80 -3.24 12.78
N LYS A 5 8.22 -3.46 13.97
CA LYS A 5 7.37 -2.47 14.69
C LYS A 5 6.22 -1.95 13.80
N ASN A 6 5.65 -2.84 13.00
CA ASN A 6 4.50 -2.60 12.15
C ASN A 6 3.49 -3.74 12.38
N LEU A 7 2.21 -3.41 12.46
CA LEU A 7 1.14 -4.40 12.65
C LEU A 7 0.46 -4.80 11.34
N LEU A 8 0.77 -4.09 10.24
CA LEU A 8 0.20 -4.39 8.93
C LEU A 8 0.79 -5.70 8.39
N GLY A 9 -0.08 -6.56 7.90
CA GLY A 9 0.29 -7.72 7.09
C GLY A 9 0.55 -7.35 5.63
N ASP A 10 1.01 -8.32 4.85
CA ASP A 10 1.40 -8.15 3.45
C ASP A 10 0.27 -7.57 2.58
N ARG A 11 -0.97 -7.99 2.83
CA ARG A 11 -2.14 -7.50 2.10
C ARG A 11 -2.37 -6.01 2.33
N GLU A 12 -2.31 -5.55 3.57
CA GLU A 12 -2.56 -4.15 3.92
C GLU A 12 -1.42 -3.26 3.41
N ILE A 13 -0.18 -3.74 3.50
CA ILE A 13 0.98 -3.11 2.87
C ILE A 13 0.78 -2.99 1.36
N SER A 14 0.31 -4.05 0.69
CA SER A 14 0.04 -4.03 -0.74
C SER A 14 -1.05 -3.02 -1.09
N TRP A 15 -2.09 -2.88 -0.27
CA TRP A 15 -3.13 -1.87 -0.47
C TRP A 15 -2.59 -0.45 -0.39
N LEU A 16 -1.70 -0.15 0.56
CA LEU A 16 -1.07 1.17 0.65
C LEU A 16 -0.22 1.49 -0.60
N GLN A 17 0.46 0.48 -1.15
CA GLN A 17 1.21 0.64 -2.40
C GLN A 17 0.27 0.89 -3.60
N ASP A 18 -0.86 0.19 -3.67
CA ASP A 18 -1.87 0.38 -4.72
C ASP A 18 -2.51 1.77 -4.61
N VAL A 19 -2.81 2.25 -3.39
CA VAL A 19 -3.30 3.62 -3.16
C VAL A 19 -2.27 4.66 -3.59
N ALA A 20 -0.99 4.46 -3.28
CA ALA A 20 0.09 5.35 -3.71
C ALA A 20 0.21 5.42 -5.24
N ALA A 21 0.02 4.30 -5.94
CA ALA A 21 -0.02 4.26 -7.40
C ALA A 21 -1.21 5.07 -7.94
N VAL A 22 -2.42 4.84 -7.42
CA VAL A 22 -3.64 5.58 -7.84
C VAL A 22 -3.53 7.07 -7.55
N ALA A 23 -2.97 7.44 -6.40
CA ALA A 23 -2.76 8.84 -6.02
C ALA A 23 -1.63 9.52 -6.83
N GLY A 24 -0.81 8.75 -7.56
CA GLY A 24 0.36 9.25 -8.27
C GLY A 24 1.46 9.78 -7.34
N PHE A 25 1.47 9.34 -6.08
CA PHE A 25 2.37 9.86 -5.06
C PHE A 25 2.92 8.74 -4.18
N LYS A 26 4.25 8.60 -4.18
CA LYS A 26 4.97 7.57 -3.42
C LYS A 26 5.72 8.21 -2.26
N SER A 27 5.50 7.69 -1.06
CA SER A 27 6.20 8.11 0.15
C SER A 27 6.28 6.95 1.15
N SER A 28 7.32 6.95 1.97
CA SER A 28 7.45 6.05 3.13
C SER A 28 8.17 6.78 4.26
N SER A 29 7.80 6.45 5.50
CA SER A 29 8.49 6.90 6.71
C SER A 29 9.35 5.79 7.33
N ASP A 30 9.52 4.66 6.65
CA ASP A 30 10.33 3.55 7.14
C ASP A 30 11.81 3.97 7.22
N PRO A 31 12.43 3.96 8.42
CA PRO A 31 13.86 4.18 8.54
C PRO A 31 14.62 3.05 7.86
N LEU A 32 15.64 3.37 7.05
CA LEU A 32 16.43 2.36 6.33
C LEU A 32 17.06 1.32 7.26
N GLU A 33 17.45 1.73 8.47
CA GLU A 33 17.97 0.87 9.53
C GLU A 33 16.98 -0.20 10.03
N TRP A 34 15.67 0.01 9.85
CA TRP A 34 14.64 -0.95 10.24
C TRP A 34 14.23 -1.89 9.10
N LEU A 35 14.79 -1.68 7.90
CA LEU A 35 14.57 -2.54 6.75
C LEU A 35 15.67 -3.58 6.64
N THR A 36 15.27 -4.83 6.43
CA THR A 36 16.15 -5.90 5.94
C THR A 36 16.68 -5.56 4.55
N GLU A 37 17.75 -6.23 4.12
CA GLU A 37 18.31 -6.02 2.78
C GLU A 37 17.28 -6.30 1.67
N GLN A 38 16.46 -7.33 1.87
CA GLN A 38 15.35 -7.65 0.98
C GLN A 38 14.34 -6.50 0.90
N GLU A 39 13.85 -6.01 2.05
CA GLU A 39 12.88 -4.90 2.06
C GLU A 39 13.45 -3.62 1.44
N ARG A 40 14.75 -3.33 1.61
CA ARG A 40 15.40 -2.18 0.95
C ARG A 40 15.38 -2.31 -0.56
N SER A 41 15.69 -3.50 -1.07
CA SER A 41 15.65 -3.79 -2.51
C SER A 41 14.23 -3.62 -3.05
N GLU A 42 13.24 -4.11 -2.33
CA GLU A 42 11.85 -4.00 -2.73
C GLU A 42 11.32 -2.56 -2.69
N VAL A 43 11.70 -1.74 -1.69
CA VAL A 43 11.41 -0.30 -1.66
C VAL A 43 12.03 0.39 -2.86
N ALA A 44 13.30 0.11 -3.17
CA ALA A 44 13.98 0.71 -4.32
C ALA A 44 13.29 0.35 -5.65
N GLN A 45 12.91 -0.92 -5.82
CA GLN A 45 12.16 -1.37 -6.98
C GLN A 45 10.80 -0.68 -7.07
N TRP A 46 10.06 -0.60 -5.96
CA TRP A 46 8.75 0.05 -5.90
C TRP A 46 8.82 1.54 -6.25
N LEU A 47 9.81 2.27 -5.72
CA LEU A 47 10.01 3.69 -6.05
C LEU A 47 10.32 3.91 -7.55
N ALA A 48 11.02 2.97 -8.18
CA ALA A 48 11.35 3.05 -9.60
C ALA A 48 10.18 2.69 -10.54
N ARG A 49 9.16 1.98 -10.04
CA ARG A 49 7.99 1.58 -10.85
C ARG A 49 7.17 2.79 -11.29
N ARG A 50 6.58 2.65 -12.48
CA ARG A 50 5.58 3.55 -13.04
C ARG A 50 4.39 2.72 -13.46
N GLU A 51 3.47 2.56 -12.52
CA GLU A 51 2.25 1.79 -12.71
C GLU A 51 1.32 2.52 -13.69
N ALA A 52 0.77 1.79 -14.67
CA ALA A 52 -0.32 2.28 -15.51
C ALA A 52 -1.63 2.19 -14.71
N VAL A 53 -2.31 3.32 -14.53
CA VAL A 53 -3.54 3.42 -13.73
C VAL A 53 -4.74 3.70 -14.63
N GLU A 54 -5.75 2.84 -14.56
CA GLU A 54 -7.07 3.08 -15.16
C GLU A 54 -8.13 3.20 -14.05
N VAL A 55 -8.96 4.24 -14.13
CA VAL A 55 -10.11 4.41 -13.23
C VAL A 55 -11.31 3.68 -13.81
N VAL A 56 -11.78 2.64 -13.13
CA VAL A 56 -12.91 1.80 -13.59
C VAL A 56 -14.21 2.18 -12.89
N GLY A 57 -14.13 2.66 -11.64
CA GLY A 57 -15.26 3.13 -10.87
C GLY A 57 -14.83 3.83 -9.58
N ARG A 58 -15.78 4.12 -8.69
CA ARG A 58 -15.50 4.89 -7.46
C ARG A 58 -14.41 4.25 -6.58
N THR A 59 -14.45 2.94 -6.40
CA THR A 59 -13.47 2.19 -5.58
C THR A 59 -12.65 1.20 -6.41
N ARG A 60 -12.87 1.15 -7.73
CA ARG A 60 -12.32 0.12 -8.61
C ARG A 60 -11.35 0.72 -9.61
N PHE A 61 -10.16 0.14 -9.68
CA PHE A 61 -9.05 0.58 -10.51
C PHE A 61 -8.43 -0.61 -11.23
N ARG A 62 -7.70 -0.32 -12.30
CA ARG A 62 -6.80 -1.29 -12.93
C ARG A 62 -5.38 -0.76 -12.86
N LEU A 63 -4.49 -1.52 -12.23
CA LEU A 63 -3.07 -1.21 -12.08
C LEU A 63 -2.27 -2.22 -12.89
N ASP A 64 -1.62 -1.77 -13.97
CA ASP A 64 -0.88 -2.65 -14.89
C ASP A 64 -1.70 -3.87 -15.36
N GLY A 65 -2.99 -3.67 -15.63
CA GLY A 65 -3.92 -4.73 -16.03
C GLY A 65 -4.52 -5.55 -14.88
N ARG A 66 -4.04 -5.40 -13.63
CA ARG A 66 -4.60 -6.06 -12.44
C ARG A 66 -5.76 -5.25 -11.87
N ASP A 67 -6.91 -5.90 -11.67
CA ASP A 67 -8.06 -5.30 -11.00
C ASP A 67 -7.80 -5.12 -9.49
N VAL A 68 -8.12 -3.92 -8.99
CA VAL A 68 -8.02 -3.54 -7.57
C VAL A 68 -9.34 -2.92 -7.13
N ASP A 69 -9.94 -3.44 -6.05
CA ASP A 69 -11.14 -2.89 -5.43
C ASP A 69 -10.86 -2.50 -3.97
N PHE A 70 -11.00 -1.21 -3.67
CA PHE A 70 -10.81 -0.66 -2.34
C PHE A 70 -12.11 -0.67 -1.49
N ALA A 71 -13.24 -1.13 -2.04
CA ALA A 71 -14.50 -1.18 -1.29
C ALA A 71 -14.39 -1.85 0.09
N PRO A 72 -13.67 -3.00 0.25
CA PRO A 72 -13.58 -3.65 1.56
C PRO A 72 -12.83 -2.82 2.62
N GLY A 73 -11.95 -1.90 2.22
CA GLY A 73 -11.25 -1.00 3.16
C GLY A 73 -12.08 0.19 3.62
N LEU A 74 -13.28 0.38 3.05
CA LEU A 74 -14.22 1.45 3.40
C LEU A 74 -15.39 0.95 4.26
N GLU A 75 -15.42 -0.34 4.57
CA GLU A 75 -16.40 -0.92 5.48
C GLU A 75 -16.14 -0.43 6.92
N GLU A 76 -17.21 -0.27 7.70
CA GLU A 76 -17.06 0.08 9.12
C GLU A 76 -16.34 -1.06 9.85
N PRO A 77 -15.23 -0.80 10.56
CA PRO A 77 -14.53 -1.84 11.29
C PRO A 77 -15.38 -2.30 12.48
N GLU A 78 -15.41 -3.61 12.72
CA GLU A 78 -16.12 -4.18 13.88
C GLU A 78 -15.58 -3.66 15.22
N HIS A 79 -14.29 -3.31 15.26
CA HIS A 79 -13.61 -2.80 16.45
C HIS A 79 -12.69 -1.64 16.06
N CYS A 80 -13.02 -0.43 16.54
CA CYS A 80 -12.10 0.69 16.55
C CYS A 80 -11.16 0.55 17.75
N TYR A 81 -9.89 0.95 17.60
CA TYR A 81 -9.06 1.19 18.78
C TYR A 81 -9.77 2.19 19.70
N PRO A 82 -9.85 1.92 21.01
CA PRO A 82 -10.40 2.90 21.94
C PRO A 82 -9.54 4.16 21.87
N VAL A 83 -10.12 5.23 21.34
CA VAL A 83 -9.50 6.54 21.38
C VAL A 83 -9.59 7.00 22.83
N SER A 84 -8.44 7.10 23.50
CA SER A 84 -8.33 7.59 24.88
C SER A 84 -8.41 9.12 24.91
#